data_AF-A0A6N9Q136-F1
#
_entry.id   AF-A0A6N9Q136-F1
#
_cell.length_a   1.000
_cell.length_b   1.000
_cell.length_c   1.000
_cell.angle_alpha   90.00
_cell.angle_beta   90.00
_cell.angle_gamma   90.00
#
_symmetry.space_group_name_H-M   'P 1'
#
loop_
_entity.id
_entity.type
_entity.pdbx_description
1 polymer ?
#
loop_
_entity_poly.entity_id
_entity_poly.type
_entity_poly.pdbx_seq_one_letter_code
_entity_poly.pdbx_strand_id
1 'polypeptide(L)'
;MVSPLFEKFTLKNGTIIKNRFIKAAMSEALANIHFQPNEKIFKLYETWADGGAGVVITGHVMVDRKALAEPRNIVVDNEEILPLLEKWAKRGTKNNTQLWMQLNHPGKQTFKGMTNESVAPSAIPLEGDIGRFVAPPRELLHEEILEIIQRFGYSAKLAQKAGFTGVQIHAAHGYLISQFLSPRHNHRKDEWGGDIHGRMKFLIEIYREIRNQTTGAFPIAVKMNSADFMKAGFTEVESIYVAEHLEKEGVDLLEISGGSYESPQMTGRNVKESTKKREAYFLDFAQKLRQTVNIPLLVTGGFRSKEGMENALQSKATDFIGLARPFAVSPHLPNLLYQNKIQKIDIIPKQTGIRLIDDISLLETTWYAQQLERISLGKKVKPNYPIWFSLLQAILKNGKEVFQLQRAK
;
A
#
# COMPACT_ATOMS: atom_id res chain seq x y z
N MET A 1 -22.39 -22.99 10.18
CA MET A 1 -22.52 -21.55 9.90
C MET A 1 -21.75 -21.24 8.62
N VAL A 2 -22.26 -20.36 7.76
CA VAL A 2 -21.48 -19.82 6.63
C VAL A 2 -20.34 -19.00 7.23
N SER A 3 -19.13 -19.16 6.73
CA SER A 3 -17.95 -18.46 7.27
C SER A 3 -18.10 -16.94 7.06
N PRO A 4 -17.81 -16.11 8.09
CA PRO A 4 -17.93 -14.64 7.98
C PRO A 4 -17.03 -14.06 6.90
N LEU A 5 -15.98 -14.79 6.49
CA LEU A 5 -15.07 -14.40 5.42
C LEU A 5 -15.77 -14.17 4.09
N PHE A 6 -16.85 -14.90 3.81
CA PHE A 6 -17.55 -14.87 2.52
C PHE A 6 -18.84 -14.05 2.55
N GLU A 7 -19.14 -13.42 3.67
CA GLU A 7 -20.28 -12.52 3.80
C GLU A 7 -19.99 -11.17 3.14
N LYS A 8 -21.00 -10.62 2.47
CA LYS A 8 -20.94 -9.27 1.91
C LYS A 8 -20.79 -8.23 3.02
N PHE A 9 -20.23 -7.08 2.66
CA PHE A 9 -20.20 -5.90 3.53
C PHE A 9 -20.63 -4.67 2.73
N THR A 10 -21.43 -3.81 3.33
CA THR A 10 -21.86 -2.55 2.73
C THR A 10 -21.18 -1.40 3.46
N LEU A 11 -20.38 -0.61 2.75
CA LEU A 11 -19.74 0.60 3.27
C LEU A 11 -20.80 1.68 3.54
N LYS A 12 -20.46 2.68 4.36
CA LYS A 12 -21.37 3.79 4.71
C LYS A 12 -21.88 4.54 3.45
N ASN A 13 -21.07 4.64 2.41
CA ASN A 13 -21.45 5.25 1.13
C ASN A 13 -22.32 4.36 0.21
N GLY A 14 -22.73 3.16 0.66
CA GLY A 14 -23.58 2.23 -0.08
C GLY A 14 -22.83 1.22 -0.95
N THR A 15 -21.50 1.30 -1.07
CA THR A 15 -20.71 0.35 -1.85
C THR A 15 -20.74 -1.05 -1.23
N ILE A 16 -21.07 -2.06 -2.04
CA ILE A 16 -21.13 -3.46 -1.61
C ILE A 16 -19.83 -4.17 -2.00
N ILE A 17 -19.16 -4.73 -1.00
CA ILE A 17 -17.99 -5.61 -1.15
C ILE A 17 -18.47 -7.05 -0.99
N LYS A 18 -18.15 -7.92 -1.95
CA LYS A 18 -18.74 -9.27 -2.04
C LYS A 18 -18.27 -10.27 -0.96
N ASN A 19 -17.16 -9.99 -0.28
CA ASN A 19 -16.59 -10.80 0.81
C ASN A 19 -15.54 -9.99 1.59
N ARG A 20 -14.94 -10.58 2.64
CA ARG A 20 -14.04 -9.89 3.57
C ARG A 20 -12.55 -9.92 3.19
N PHE A 21 -12.21 -10.46 2.02
CA PHE A 21 -10.82 -10.54 1.57
C PHE A 21 -10.42 -9.30 0.79
N ILE A 22 -9.37 -8.63 1.27
CA ILE A 22 -8.73 -7.52 0.57
C ILE A 22 -7.30 -7.90 0.20
N LYS A 23 -6.97 -7.90 -1.10
CA LYS A 23 -5.58 -7.93 -1.53
C LYS A 23 -4.98 -6.56 -1.23
N ALA A 24 -4.10 -6.52 -0.24
CA ALA A 24 -3.40 -5.31 0.17
C ALA A 24 -2.40 -4.87 -0.92
N ALA A 25 -2.06 -3.58 -0.94
CA ALA A 25 -1.10 -3.02 -1.87
C ALA A 25 0.26 -3.74 -1.82
N MET A 26 0.82 -4.02 -3.00
CA MET A 26 2.17 -4.57 -3.19
C MET A 26 2.74 -3.89 -4.42
N SER A 27 3.94 -3.32 -4.36
CA SER A 27 4.56 -2.75 -5.56
C SER A 27 4.84 -3.86 -6.57
N GLU A 28 4.41 -3.65 -7.81
CA GLU A 28 4.64 -4.57 -8.91
C GLU A 28 5.96 -4.31 -9.64
N ALA A 29 6.36 -3.04 -9.75
CA ALA A 29 7.44 -2.59 -10.64
C ALA A 29 7.30 -3.13 -12.08
N LEU A 30 6.08 -3.08 -12.65
CA LEU A 30 5.75 -3.61 -13.98
C LEU A 30 5.25 -2.57 -15.00
N ALA A 31 5.32 -1.27 -14.69
CA ALA A 31 4.99 -0.23 -15.67
C ALA A 31 5.94 -0.29 -16.89
N ASN A 32 5.53 0.33 -18.01
CA ASN A 32 6.43 0.52 -19.14
C ASN A 32 7.46 1.66 -18.87
N ILE A 33 8.29 2.01 -19.85
CA ILE A 33 9.28 3.11 -19.72
C ILE A 33 8.66 4.49 -19.60
N HIS A 34 7.37 4.63 -19.92
CA HIS A 34 6.61 5.87 -19.82
C HIS A 34 5.75 5.92 -18.55
N PHE A 35 5.99 5.03 -17.58
CA PHE A 35 5.25 4.92 -16.32
C PHE A 35 3.75 4.61 -16.50
N GLN A 36 3.39 3.93 -17.60
CA GLN A 36 2.01 3.55 -17.90
C GLN A 36 1.76 2.06 -17.60
N PRO A 37 0.52 1.68 -17.25
CA PRO A 37 0.15 0.29 -17.14
C PRO A 37 0.12 -0.36 -18.53
N ASN A 38 0.25 -1.68 -18.56
CA ASN A 38 0.31 -2.49 -19.78
C ASN A 38 -0.32 -3.87 -19.54
N GLU A 39 -0.32 -4.74 -20.55
CA GLU A 39 -0.94 -6.07 -20.46
C GLU A 39 -0.47 -6.91 -19.25
N LYS A 40 0.79 -6.77 -18.80
CA LYS A 40 1.25 -7.46 -17.58
C LYS A 40 0.45 -7.01 -16.36
N ILE A 41 0.29 -5.71 -16.19
CA ILE A 41 -0.53 -5.13 -15.11
C ILE A 41 -1.99 -5.60 -15.28
N PHE A 42 -2.58 -5.46 -16.47
CA PHE A 42 -3.98 -5.85 -16.67
C PHE A 42 -4.22 -7.33 -16.32
N LYS A 43 -3.32 -8.23 -16.73
CA LYS A 43 -3.43 -9.66 -16.45
C LYS A 43 -3.24 -9.99 -14.98
N LEU A 44 -2.29 -9.33 -14.31
CA LEU A 44 -2.03 -9.53 -12.88
C LEU A 44 -3.27 -9.24 -12.04
N TYR A 45 -3.92 -8.10 -12.31
CA TYR A 45 -5.11 -7.68 -11.57
C TYR A 45 -6.36 -8.46 -11.94
N GLU A 46 -6.52 -8.83 -13.21
CA GLU A 46 -7.55 -9.81 -13.60
C GLU A 46 -7.40 -11.11 -12.82
N THR A 47 -6.16 -11.61 -12.65
CA THR A 47 -5.94 -12.90 -11.98
C THR A 47 -6.34 -12.85 -10.51
N TRP A 48 -6.14 -11.73 -9.82
CA TRP A 48 -6.64 -11.54 -8.45
C TRP A 48 -8.16 -11.35 -8.39
N ALA A 49 -8.76 -10.67 -9.37
CA ALA A 49 -10.21 -10.53 -9.49
C ALA A 49 -10.91 -11.89 -9.73
N ASP A 50 -10.37 -12.70 -10.64
CA ASP A 50 -10.77 -14.09 -10.90
C ASP A 50 -10.47 -15.00 -9.69
N GLY A 51 -9.54 -14.61 -8.83
CA GLY A 51 -9.20 -15.29 -7.58
C GLY A 51 -10.23 -15.18 -6.46
N GLY A 52 -11.22 -14.30 -6.63
CA GLY A 52 -12.35 -14.16 -5.70
C GLY A 52 -12.15 -13.11 -4.60
N ALA A 53 -11.14 -12.24 -4.68
CA ALA A 53 -10.97 -11.15 -3.72
C ALA A 53 -12.17 -10.20 -3.75
N GLY A 54 -12.59 -9.68 -2.59
CA GLY A 54 -13.65 -8.68 -2.48
C GLY A 54 -13.17 -7.31 -2.98
N VAL A 55 -12.00 -6.90 -2.49
CA VAL A 55 -11.28 -5.71 -2.96
C VAL A 55 -9.86 -6.09 -3.35
N VAL A 56 -9.39 -5.51 -4.45
CA VAL A 56 -8.00 -5.56 -4.89
C VAL A 56 -7.46 -4.13 -4.85
N ILE A 57 -6.47 -3.89 -4.00
CA ILE A 57 -5.78 -2.59 -3.91
C ILE A 57 -4.53 -2.64 -4.78
N THR A 58 -4.32 -1.60 -5.59
CA THR A 58 -3.14 -1.53 -6.45
C THR A 58 -1.84 -1.38 -5.66
N GLY A 59 -0.70 -1.70 -6.27
CA GLY A 59 0.55 -1.09 -5.84
C GLY A 59 0.48 0.44 -5.92
N HIS A 60 1.42 1.10 -5.26
CA HIS A 60 1.41 2.55 -5.17
C HIS A 60 1.53 3.22 -6.56
N VAL A 61 0.57 4.06 -6.89
CA VAL A 61 0.52 4.89 -8.09
C VAL A 61 0.97 6.30 -7.71
N MET A 62 1.97 6.81 -8.43
CA MET A 62 2.49 8.14 -8.18
C MET A 62 1.56 9.20 -8.75
N VAL A 63 1.30 10.25 -7.97
CA VAL A 63 0.50 11.40 -8.41
C VAL A 63 1.30 12.44 -9.20
N ASP A 64 2.62 12.26 -9.28
CA ASP A 64 3.55 13.14 -9.98
C ASP A 64 4.68 12.35 -10.66
N ARG A 65 4.86 12.52 -11.97
CA ARG A 65 5.98 11.91 -12.73
C ARG A 65 7.36 12.36 -12.26
N LYS A 66 7.47 13.51 -11.59
CA LYS A 66 8.75 14.01 -11.04
C LYS A 66 9.09 13.36 -9.70
N ALA A 67 8.16 12.60 -9.10
CA ALA A 67 8.32 11.99 -7.79
C ALA A 67 8.11 10.46 -7.87
N LEU A 68 9.18 9.74 -8.20
CA LEU A 68 9.17 8.28 -8.34
C LEU A 68 9.81 7.58 -7.13
N ALA A 69 9.17 6.53 -6.64
CA ALA A 69 9.75 5.63 -5.63
C ALA A 69 10.64 4.55 -6.29
N GLU A 70 10.21 4.06 -7.46
CA GLU A 70 10.81 2.92 -8.16
C GLU A 70 10.84 3.16 -9.69
N PRO A 71 11.80 2.56 -10.43
CA PRO A 71 11.96 2.76 -11.87
C PRO A 71 10.72 2.47 -12.73
N ARG A 72 9.85 1.58 -12.26
CA ARG A 72 8.68 1.07 -12.97
C ARG A 72 7.38 1.35 -12.22
N ASN A 73 7.34 2.44 -11.46
CA ASN A 73 6.09 2.94 -10.92
C ASN A 73 5.12 3.32 -12.04
N ILE A 74 3.83 3.20 -11.75
CA ILE A 74 2.78 3.79 -12.59
C ILE A 74 2.55 5.22 -12.10
N VAL A 75 2.38 6.15 -13.03
CA VAL A 75 2.07 7.56 -12.74
C VAL A 75 0.72 7.91 -13.35
N VAL A 76 -0.13 8.61 -12.60
CA VAL A 76 -1.43 9.11 -13.08
C VAL A 76 -1.50 10.61 -12.82
N ASP A 77 -1.04 11.41 -13.78
CA ASP A 77 -0.93 12.86 -13.67
C ASP A 77 -1.38 13.61 -14.95
N ASN A 78 -1.97 12.90 -15.92
CA ASN A 78 -2.45 13.45 -17.19
C ASN A 78 -3.58 12.59 -17.77
N GLU A 79 -4.42 13.15 -18.64
CA GLU A 79 -5.54 12.41 -19.23
C GLU A 79 -5.15 11.42 -20.32
N GLU A 80 -3.96 11.53 -20.95
CA GLU A 80 -3.57 10.67 -22.08
C GLU A 80 -3.47 9.18 -21.69
N ILE A 81 -3.27 8.91 -20.39
CA ILE A 81 -3.22 7.55 -19.85
C ILE A 81 -4.60 6.88 -19.71
N LEU A 82 -5.71 7.64 -19.82
CA LEU A 82 -7.07 7.14 -19.57
C LEU A 82 -7.41 5.83 -20.31
N PRO A 83 -7.15 5.69 -21.63
CA PRO A 83 -7.49 4.46 -22.33
C PRO A 83 -6.80 3.21 -21.76
N LEU A 84 -5.62 3.37 -21.16
CA LEU A 84 -4.91 2.29 -20.48
C LEU A 84 -5.45 2.04 -19.07
N LEU A 85 -5.83 3.10 -18.36
CA LEU A 85 -6.51 2.98 -17.06
C LEU A 85 -7.87 2.28 -17.19
N GLU A 86 -8.66 2.58 -18.24
CA GLU A 86 -9.94 1.95 -18.51
C GLU A 86 -9.79 0.43 -18.74
N LYS A 87 -8.77 0.03 -19.50
CA LYS A 87 -8.43 -1.39 -19.69
C LYS A 87 -8.06 -2.04 -18.37
N TRP A 88 -7.27 -1.37 -17.54
CA TRP A 88 -6.88 -1.88 -16.23
C TRP A 88 -8.09 -2.07 -15.31
N ALA A 89 -8.91 -1.03 -15.17
CA ALA A 89 -10.11 -1.02 -14.38
C ALA A 89 -11.08 -2.13 -14.81
N LYS A 90 -11.38 -2.22 -16.11
CA LYS A 90 -12.25 -3.26 -16.68
C LYS A 90 -11.77 -4.68 -16.35
N ARG A 91 -10.46 -4.92 -16.37
CA ARG A 91 -9.88 -6.24 -16.09
C ARG A 91 -9.84 -6.56 -14.60
N GLY A 92 -9.52 -5.57 -13.75
CA GLY A 92 -9.46 -5.76 -12.30
C GLY A 92 -10.81 -5.74 -11.59
N THR A 93 -11.89 -5.26 -12.23
CA THR A 93 -13.25 -5.23 -11.66
C THR A 93 -14.09 -6.46 -11.99
N LYS A 94 -13.55 -7.42 -12.75
CA LYS A 94 -14.25 -8.67 -13.11
C LYS A 94 -14.75 -9.41 -11.87
N ASN A 95 -15.82 -10.18 -12.07
CA ASN A 95 -16.49 -10.97 -11.02
C ASN A 95 -16.93 -10.14 -9.81
N ASN A 96 -17.39 -8.91 -10.05
CA ASN A 96 -17.83 -7.96 -9.01
C ASN A 96 -16.72 -7.67 -7.98
N THR A 97 -15.47 -7.64 -8.43
CA THR A 97 -14.32 -7.26 -7.59
C THR A 97 -14.23 -5.75 -7.56
N GLN A 98 -14.03 -5.18 -6.38
CA GLN A 98 -13.69 -3.77 -6.25
C GLN A 98 -12.19 -3.61 -6.59
N LEU A 99 -11.84 -2.65 -7.43
CA LEU A 99 -10.44 -2.32 -7.74
C LEU A 99 -10.16 -0.89 -7.28
N TRP A 100 -9.33 -0.77 -6.23
CA TRP A 100 -9.02 0.53 -5.62
C TRP A 100 -7.58 0.93 -5.91
N MET A 101 -7.40 2.13 -6.47
CA MET A 101 -6.07 2.64 -6.80
C MET A 101 -5.42 3.24 -5.55
N GLN A 102 -4.25 2.73 -5.15
CA GLN A 102 -3.48 3.33 -4.06
C GLN A 102 -2.67 4.51 -4.57
N LEU A 103 -3.05 5.73 -4.18
CA LEU A 103 -2.37 6.97 -4.54
C LEU A 103 -1.22 7.26 -3.56
N ASN A 104 -0.09 7.69 -4.07
CA ASN A 104 1.11 7.92 -3.29
C ASN A 104 1.98 9.06 -3.82
N HIS A 105 2.80 9.60 -2.91
CA HIS A 105 3.94 10.45 -3.22
C HIS A 105 5.14 9.99 -2.38
N PRO A 106 6.32 9.73 -2.96
CA PRO A 106 7.43 9.11 -2.24
C PRO A 106 8.04 9.99 -1.14
N GLY A 107 7.96 11.31 -1.32
CA GLY A 107 8.68 12.26 -0.47
C GLY A 107 10.18 11.96 -0.50
N LYS A 108 10.79 11.83 0.68
CA LYS A 108 12.22 11.48 0.80
C LYS A 108 12.60 10.02 0.53
N GLN A 109 11.64 9.12 0.31
CA GLN A 109 11.92 7.70 -0.01
C GLN A 109 12.04 7.49 -1.52
N THR A 110 13.02 8.16 -2.14
CA THR A 110 13.35 8.02 -3.57
C THR A 110 14.84 7.74 -3.75
N PHE A 111 15.17 6.74 -4.58
CA PHE A 111 16.55 6.36 -4.84
C PHE A 111 17.29 7.42 -5.67
N LYS A 112 18.58 7.60 -5.39
CA LYS A 112 19.46 8.51 -6.14
C LYS A 112 19.36 8.24 -7.65
N GLY A 113 19.19 9.30 -8.43
CA GLY A 113 19.08 9.25 -9.89
C GLY A 113 17.68 8.98 -10.45
N MET A 114 16.70 8.65 -9.60
CA MET A 114 15.29 8.52 -10.04
C MET A 114 14.67 9.88 -10.30
N THR A 115 14.64 10.74 -9.29
CA THR A 115 14.12 12.10 -9.39
C THR A 115 15.27 13.10 -9.40
N ASN A 116 15.02 14.30 -9.93
CA ASN A 116 16.03 15.36 -9.95
C ASN A 116 16.22 15.95 -8.55
N GLU A 117 15.12 16.10 -7.81
CA GLU A 117 15.11 16.58 -6.44
C GLU A 117 14.18 15.69 -5.62
N SER A 118 14.54 15.46 -4.36
CA SER A 118 13.70 14.78 -3.38
C SER A 118 13.13 15.83 -2.43
N VAL A 119 11.88 15.67 -2.01
CA VAL A 119 11.16 16.65 -1.19
C VAL A 119 10.55 16.00 0.04
N ALA A 120 10.39 16.78 1.11
CA ALA A 120 9.83 16.34 2.38
C ALA A 120 9.20 17.51 3.13
N PRO A 121 8.41 17.28 4.20
CA PRO A 121 7.95 18.35 5.08
C PRO A 121 9.09 19.17 5.70
N SER A 122 10.25 18.55 5.95
CA SER A 122 11.46 19.23 6.43
C SER A 122 12.70 18.62 5.79
N ALA A 123 13.79 19.38 5.69
CA ALA A 123 15.06 18.96 5.10
C ALA A 123 15.85 17.99 6.01
N ILE A 124 15.21 16.88 6.41
CA ILE A 124 15.73 15.86 7.31
C ILE A 124 15.97 14.58 6.49
N PRO A 125 17.21 14.10 6.34
CA PRO A 125 17.52 12.87 5.60
C PRO A 125 16.85 11.63 6.22
N LEU A 126 16.86 10.51 5.50
CA LEU A 126 16.63 9.19 6.12
C LEU A 126 17.89 8.75 6.85
N GLU A 127 17.73 8.13 8.01
CA GLU A 127 18.83 7.55 8.78
C GLU A 127 19.09 6.10 8.38
N GLY A 128 20.17 5.52 8.92
CA GLY A 128 20.57 4.13 8.67
C GLY A 128 21.15 3.89 7.28
N ASP A 129 21.36 2.61 6.95
CA ASP A 129 22.02 2.21 5.70
C ASP A 129 21.22 2.63 4.46
N ILE A 130 19.90 2.75 4.56
CA ILE A 130 19.04 3.17 3.45
C ILE A 130 19.27 4.64 3.07
N GLY A 131 19.65 5.48 4.04
CA GLY A 131 20.01 6.89 3.84
C GLY A 131 21.12 7.09 2.79
N ARG A 132 22.01 6.11 2.62
CA ARG A 132 23.12 6.16 1.65
C ARG A 132 22.65 6.09 0.20
N PHE A 133 21.50 5.47 -0.04
CA PHE A 133 20.94 5.22 -1.38
C PHE A 133 19.91 6.26 -1.83
N VAL A 134 19.50 7.17 -0.93
CA VAL A 134 18.55 8.26 -1.21
C VAL A 134 19.25 9.62 -1.20
N ALA A 135 18.74 10.58 -1.96
CA ALA A 135 19.23 11.95 -1.90
C ALA A 135 18.67 12.68 -0.66
N PRO A 136 19.43 13.57 0.00
CA PRO A 136 18.86 14.45 1.03
C PRO A 136 17.67 15.24 0.46
N PRO A 137 16.55 15.34 1.19
CA PRO A 137 15.39 16.05 0.70
C PRO A 137 15.51 17.56 0.92
N ARG A 138 14.86 18.34 0.07
CA ARG A 138 14.53 19.74 0.33
C ARG A 138 13.20 19.82 1.10
N GLU A 139 13.07 20.83 1.95
CA GLU A 139 11.80 21.20 2.56
C GLU A 139 10.82 21.78 1.53
N LEU A 140 9.59 21.28 1.51
CA LEU A 140 8.51 21.76 0.63
C LEU A 140 8.11 23.20 0.97
N LEU A 141 7.86 23.99 -0.07
CA LEU A 141 7.18 25.29 0.05
C LEU A 141 5.68 25.08 0.23
N HIS A 142 4.99 26.08 0.80
CA HIS A 142 3.53 26.03 1.02
C HIS A 142 2.77 25.73 -0.28
N GLU A 143 3.15 26.39 -1.36
CA GLU A 143 2.53 26.29 -2.69
C GLU A 143 2.75 24.90 -3.30
N GLU A 144 3.90 24.28 -3.06
CA GLU A 144 4.18 22.90 -3.49
C GLU A 144 3.33 21.89 -2.72
N ILE A 145 3.06 22.15 -1.43
CA ILE A 145 2.14 21.33 -0.63
C ILE A 145 0.73 21.38 -1.22
N LEU A 146 0.23 22.59 -1.55
CA LEU A 146 -1.06 22.77 -2.21
C LEU A 146 -1.11 22.12 -3.59
N GLU A 147 -0.04 22.22 -4.39
CA GLU A 147 0.04 21.56 -5.69
C GLU A 147 -0.02 20.04 -5.56
N ILE A 148 0.68 19.46 -4.58
CA ILE A 148 0.62 18.02 -4.32
C ILE A 148 -0.79 17.60 -3.93
N ILE A 149 -1.48 18.36 -3.06
CA ILE A 149 -2.89 18.10 -2.69
C ILE A 149 -3.77 18.03 -3.95
N GLN A 150 -3.67 19.03 -4.83
CA GLN A 150 -4.41 19.08 -6.09
C GLN A 150 -4.11 17.88 -6.99
N ARG A 151 -2.85 17.44 -7.07
CA ARG A 151 -2.47 16.25 -7.85
C ARG A 151 -3.09 14.97 -7.30
N PHE A 152 -3.21 14.79 -5.98
CA PHE A 152 -3.95 13.66 -5.41
C PHE A 152 -5.42 13.67 -5.86
N GLY A 153 -6.11 14.81 -5.78
CA GLY A 153 -7.49 14.95 -6.26
C GLY A 153 -7.63 14.64 -7.74
N TYR A 154 -6.74 15.20 -8.56
CA TYR A 154 -6.72 14.97 -9.99
C TYR A 154 -6.48 13.50 -10.36
N SER A 155 -5.49 12.84 -9.74
CA SER A 155 -5.26 11.41 -9.95
C SER A 155 -6.48 10.55 -9.58
N ALA A 156 -7.17 10.89 -8.48
CA ALA A 156 -8.39 10.19 -8.07
C ALA A 156 -9.55 10.40 -9.06
N LYS A 157 -9.72 11.63 -9.58
CA LYS A 157 -10.67 11.94 -10.65
C LYS A 157 -10.41 11.08 -11.88
N LEU A 158 -9.16 10.96 -12.32
CA LEU A 158 -8.80 10.13 -13.47
C LEU A 158 -9.04 8.64 -13.18
N ALA A 159 -8.75 8.17 -11.96
CA ALA A 159 -9.05 6.80 -11.55
C ALA A 159 -10.56 6.52 -11.61
N GLN A 160 -11.40 7.41 -11.07
CA GLN A 160 -12.86 7.28 -11.15
C GLN A 160 -13.35 7.32 -12.60
N LYS A 161 -12.89 8.29 -13.39
CA LYS A 161 -13.26 8.45 -14.81
C LYS A 161 -12.94 7.19 -15.63
N ALA A 162 -11.83 6.53 -15.32
CA ALA A 162 -11.42 5.29 -15.96
C ALA A 162 -12.18 4.04 -15.46
N GLY A 163 -13.00 4.13 -14.43
CA GLY A 163 -13.80 3.02 -13.91
C GLY A 163 -13.13 2.20 -12.81
N PHE A 164 -12.06 2.70 -12.18
CA PHE A 164 -11.70 2.18 -10.85
C PHE A 164 -12.87 2.40 -9.91
N THR A 165 -13.03 1.54 -8.91
CA THR A 165 -14.21 1.54 -8.05
C THR A 165 -13.94 2.15 -6.67
N GLY A 166 -12.79 2.81 -6.51
CA GLY A 166 -12.39 3.53 -5.31
C GLY A 166 -10.90 3.89 -5.35
N VAL A 167 -10.43 4.59 -4.33
CA VAL A 167 -9.01 4.91 -4.12
C VAL A 167 -8.60 4.65 -2.69
N GLN A 168 -7.30 4.45 -2.47
CA GLN A 168 -6.69 4.42 -1.14
C GLN A 168 -5.56 5.44 -1.05
N ILE A 169 -5.59 6.31 -0.05
CA ILE A 169 -4.52 7.26 0.26
C ILE A 169 -3.42 6.53 1.04
N HIS A 170 -2.17 6.57 0.56
CA HIS A 170 -1.05 5.97 1.27
C HIS A 170 -0.43 6.92 2.31
N ALA A 171 -0.90 6.83 3.56
CA ALA A 171 -0.44 7.62 4.71
C ALA A 171 0.41 6.80 5.71
N ALA A 172 1.27 5.91 5.19
CA ALA A 172 1.99 4.92 5.99
C ALA A 172 3.40 4.69 5.43
N HIS A 173 4.18 3.84 6.11
CA HIS A 173 5.47 3.32 5.63
C HIS A 173 6.54 4.38 5.31
N GLY A 174 6.46 5.56 5.92
CA GLY A 174 7.46 6.61 5.74
C GLY A 174 7.41 7.34 4.40
N TYR A 175 6.35 7.19 3.59
CA TYR A 175 6.12 8.04 2.41
C TYR A 175 5.64 9.45 2.80
N LEU A 176 5.43 10.35 1.83
CA LEU A 176 5.29 11.78 2.09
C LEU A 176 4.25 12.10 3.17
N ILE A 177 3.05 11.54 3.07
CA ILE A 177 1.99 11.81 4.06
C ILE A 177 2.39 11.30 5.46
N SER A 178 3.01 10.12 5.53
CA SER A 178 3.57 9.59 6.78
C SER A 178 4.69 10.47 7.34
N GLN A 179 5.48 11.11 6.48
CA GLN A 179 6.52 12.07 6.89
C GLN A 179 5.89 13.32 7.50
N PHE A 180 4.77 13.81 6.96
CA PHE A 180 4.03 14.94 7.54
C PHE A 180 3.44 14.60 8.91
N LEU A 181 2.89 13.40 9.08
CA LEU A 181 2.31 12.93 10.35
C LEU A 181 3.36 12.76 11.45
N SER A 182 4.57 12.34 11.09
CA SER A 182 5.62 12.00 12.06
C SER A 182 6.36 13.24 12.58
N PRO A 183 6.33 13.51 13.90
CA PRO A 183 7.12 14.61 14.48
C PRO A 183 8.64 14.43 14.32
N ARG A 184 9.10 13.22 13.97
CA ARG A 184 10.51 12.94 13.64
C ARG A 184 10.94 13.52 12.30
N HIS A 185 10.00 13.68 11.37
CA HIS A 185 10.29 14.08 9.99
C HIS A 185 9.69 15.42 9.61
N ASN A 186 8.73 15.92 10.39
CA ASN A 186 8.09 17.20 10.20
C ASN A 186 8.43 18.14 11.38
N HIS A 187 9.44 18.98 11.16
CA HIS A 187 9.86 20.04 12.08
C HIS A 187 9.37 21.43 11.64
N ARG A 188 8.36 21.48 10.76
CA ARG A 188 7.81 22.75 10.28
C ARG A 188 7.21 23.55 11.42
N LYS A 189 7.27 24.88 11.27
CA LYS A 189 6.71 25.87 12.21
C LYS A 189 5.51 26.62 11.64
N ASP A 190 5.06 26.23 10.45
CA ASP A 190 3.88 26.77 9.79
C ASP A 190 2.65 25.87 10.04
N GLU A 191 1.55 26.14 9.34
CA GLU A 191 0.29 25.41 9.47
C GLU A 191 0.35 23.92 9.09
N TRP A 192 1.45 23.46 8.50
CA TRP A 192 1.64 22.08 8.06
C TRP A 192 2.48 21.25 9.04
N GLY A 193 2.89 21.81 10.19
CA GLY A 193 3.63 21.11 11.23
C GLY A 193 3.30 21.61 12.63
N GLY A 194 4.27 21.59 13.54
CA GLY A 194 4.03 21.96 14.93
C GLY A 194 3.35 20.85 15.73
N ASP A 195 2.06 21.00 16.03
CA ASP A 195 1.29 20.01 16.79
C ASP A 195 0.65 18.93 15.89
N ILE A 196 -0.15 18.04 16.47
CA ILE A 196 -0.83 16.99 15.71
C ILE A 196 -1.82 17.55 14.69
N HIS A 197 -2.42 18.72 14.95
CA HIS A 197 -3.38 19.35 14.04
C HIS A 197 -2.71 19.82 12.76
N GLY A 198 -1.58 20.54 12.88
CA GLY A 198 -0.82 20.97 11.70
C GLY A 198 -0.22 19.79 10.94
N ARG A 199 0.31 18.78 11.66
CA ARG A 199 0.87 17.56 11.03
C ARG A 199 -0.17 16.73 10.27
N MET A 200 -1.39 16.58 10.80
CA MET A 200 -2.45 15.82 10.11
C MET A 200 -3.14 16.60 9.00
N LYS A 201 -3.02 17.93 8.99
CA LYS A 201 -3.69 18.82 8.02
C LYS A 201 -3.46 18.38 6.58
N PHE A 202 -2.23 18.02 6.23
CA PHE A 202 -1.90 17.57 4.87
C PHE A 202 -2.71 16.34 4.43
N LEU A 203 -2.89 15.34 5.31
CA LEU A 203 -3.71 14.16 5.02
C LEU A 203 -5.20 14.53 4.87
N ILE A 204 -5.71 15.39 5.75
CA ILE A 204 -7.11 15.81 5.73
C ILE A 204 -7.42 16.60 4.45
N GLU A 205 -6.55 17.54 4.06
CA GLU A 205 -6.73 18.32 2.83
C GLU A 205 -6.61 17.44 1.58
N ILE A 206 -5.73 16.43 1.55
CA ILE A 206 -5.71 15.43 0.47
C ILE A 206 -7.05 14.68 0.39
N TYR A 207 -7.60 14.23 1.52
CA TYR A 207 -8.89 13.54 1.53
C TYR A 207 -10.01 14.44 0.99
N ARG A 208 -10.08 15.68 1.47
CA ARG A 208 -11.08 16.67 1.05
C ARG A 208 -10.99 16.97 -0.44
N GLU A 209 -9.77 17.15 -0.96
CA GLU A 209 -9.55 17.40 -2.38
C GLU A 209 -9.96 16.20 -3.25
N ILE A 210 -9.63 14.97 -2.83
CA ILE A 210 -10.12 13.76 -3.51
C ILE A 210 -11.65 13.69 -3.49
N ARG A 211 -12.28 13.97 -2.34
CA ARG A 211 -13.74 13.96 -2.22
C ARG A 211 -14.38 15.06 -3.07
N ASN A 212 -13.76 16.23 -3.19
CA ASN A 212 -14.22 17.34 -4.03
C ASN A 212 -14.19 16.99 -5.53
N GLN A 213 -13.21 16.19 -5.97
CA GLN A 213 -13.06 15.82 -7.38
C GLN A 213 -13.75 14.49 -7.76
N THR A 214 -14.37 13.80 -6.81
CA THR A 214 -15.02 12.50 -7.04
C THR A 214 -16.46 12.48 -6.53
N THR A 215 -17.28 11.56 -7.03
CA THR A 215 -18.67 11.45 -6.56
C THR A 215 -18.74 10.93 -5.12
N GLY A 216 -19.78 11.29 -4.36
CA GLY A 216 -19.99 10.80 -2.99
C GLY A 216 -20.10 9.27 -2.86
N ALA A 217 -20.49 8.58 -3.93
CA ALA A 217 -20.53 7.12 -4.00
C ALA A 217 -19.16 6.47 -4.23
N PHE A 218 -18.12 7.24 -4.54
CA PHE A 218 -16.77 6.75 -4.75
C PHE A 218 -16.08 6.49 -3.40
N PRO A 219 -15.72 5.24 -3.07
CA PRO A 219 -15.02 4.92 -1.82
C PRO A 219 -13.63 5.53 -1.76
N ILE A 220 -13.33 6.18 -0.64
CA ILE A 220 -11.99 6.66 -0.31
C ILE A 220 -11.53 5.96 0.96
N ALA A 221 -10.47 5.17 0.83
CA ALA A 221 -9.80 4.52 1.94
C ALA A 221 -8.52 5.24 2.32
N VAL A 222 -8.05 5.04 3.55
CA VAL A 222 -6.74 5.52 4.02
C VAL A 222 -5.95 4.35 4.56
N LYS A 223 -4.67 4.25 4.22
CA LYS A 223 -3.73 3.34 4.88
C LYS A 223 -2.82 4.12 5.81
N MET A 224 -2.82 3.78 7.09
CA MET A 224 -2.07 4.50 8.11
C MET A 224 -1.26 3.55 9.00
N ASN A 225 -0.13 4.05 9.50
CA ASN A 225 0.66 3.36 10.52
C ASN A 225 -0.06 3.41 11.88
N SER A 226 -0.10 2.28 12.59
CA SER A 226 -0.47 2.27 14.03
C SER A 226 0.55 3.03 14.88
N ALA A 227 1.82 2.96 14.51
CA ALA A 227 2.92 3.78 15.00
C ALA A 227 4.13 3.67 14.04
N ASP A 228 5.11 4.57 14.18
CA ASP A 228 6.38 4.48 13.46
C ASP A 228 7.36 3.48 14.10
N PHE A 229 7.18 3.15 15.38
CA PHE A 229 8.10 2.32 16.17
C PHE A 229 9.54 2.87 16.20
N MET A 230 9.64 4.19 16.28
CA MET A 230 10.89 4.94 16.36
C MET A 230 10.80 5.93 17.53
N LYS A 231 11.94 6.23 18.17
CA LYS A 231 11.99 7.27 19.21
C LYS A 231 11.54 8.61 18.61
N ALA A 232 10.63 9.29 19.29
CA ALA A 232 10.02 10.55 18.87
C ALA A 232 9.33 10.50 17.48
N GLY A 233 8.85 9.33 17.06
CA GLY A 233 8.02 9.19 15.86
C GLY A 233 6.52 9.26 16.15
N PHE A 234 5.71 9.00 15.12
CA PHE A 234 4.25 8.94 15.21
C PHE A 234 3.80 7.83 16.18
N THR A 235 2.98 8.19 17.15
CA THR A 235 2.60 7.32 18.27
C THR A 235 1.24 6.64 18.08
N GLU A 236 0.97 5.62 18.90
CA GLU A 236 -0.32 4.94 18.96
C GLU A 236 -1.48 5.90 19.34
N VAL A 237 -1.21 6.84 20.24
CA VAL A 237 -2.21 7.82 20.70
C VAL A 237 -2.55 8.80 19.58
N GLU A 238 -1.53 9.29 18.86
CA GLU A 238 -1.74 10.17 17.71
C GLU A 238 -2.44 9.45 16.55
N SER A 239 -2.15 8.17 16.32
CA SER A 239 -2.81 7.41 15.26
C SER A 239 -4.30 7.18 15.55
N ILE A 240 -4.69 6.97 16.80
CA ILE A 240 -6.10 6.95 17.21
C ILE A 240 -6.75 8.33 16.98
N TYR A 241 -6.07 9.41 17.40
CA TYR A 241 -6.57 10.78 17.22
C TYR A 241 -6.80 11.12 15.74
N VAL A 242 -5.86 10.77 14.86
CA VAL A 242 -6.00 10.97 13.42
C VAL A 242 -7.13 10.12 12.85
N ALA A 243 -7.28 8.86 13.30
CA ALA A 243 -8.37 7.99 12.86
C ALA A 243 -9.76 8.54 13.21
N GLU A 244 -9.93 9.15 14.39
CA GLU A 244 -11.18 9.83 14.76
C GLU A 244 -11.50 11.00 13.84
N HIS A 245 -10.49 11.77 13.42
CA HIS A 245 -10.67 12.87 12.47
C HIS A 245 -11.02 12.36 11.07
N LEU A 246 -10.36 11.28 10.62
CA LEU A 246 -10.71 10.62 9.36
C LEU A 246 -12.14 10.07 9.34
N GLU A 247 -12.64 9.53 10.47
CA GLU A 247 -14.04 9.13 10.57
C GLU A 247 -14.98 10.34 10.46
N LYS A 248 -14.67 11.47 11.11
CA LYS A 248 -15.48 12.70 11.02
C LYS A 248 -15.55 13.26 9.60
N GLU A 249 -14.44 13.19 8.86
CA GLU A 249 -14.40 13.61 7.45
C GLU A 249 -15.18 12.66 6.52
N GLY A 250 -15.41 11.42 6.95
CA GLY A 250 -16.18 10.41 6.18
C GLY A 250 -15.32 9.47 5.35
N VAL A 251 -14.11 9.11 5.81
CA VAL A 251 -13.34 8.02 5.17
C VAL A 251 -14.15 6.72 5.22
N ASP A 252 -14.12 5.97 4.12
CA ASP A 252 -14.97 4.78 3.94
C ASP A 252 -14.35 3.50 4.52
N LEU A 253 -13.01 3.40 4.53
CA LEU A 253 -12.25 2.27 5.07
C LEU A 253 -10.89 2.75 5.59
N LEU A 254 -10.51 2.33 6.79
CA LEU A 254 -9.18 2.58 7.33
C LEU A 254 -8.37 1.28 7.39
N GLU A 255 -7.26 1.22 6.65
CA GLU A 255 -6.28 0.15 6.73
C GLU A 255 -5.22 0.45 7.78
N ILE A 256 -5.10 -0.43 8.75
CA ILE A 256 -4.04 -0.39 9.76
C ILE A 256 -2.85 -1.24 9.30
N SER A 257 -1.69 -0.58 9.28
CA SER A 257 -0.39 -1.22 9.14
C SER A 257 0.58 -0.72 10.22
N GLY A 258 1.89 -0.77 10.00
CA GLY A 258 2.85 -0.20 10.92
C GLY A 258 4.30 -0.26 10.42
N GLY A 259 5.12 0.65 10.95
CA GLY A 259 6.54 0.77 10.63
C GLY A 259 6.86 1.63 9.41
N SER A 260 8.13 1.71 9.08
CA SER A 260 8.72 2.45 7.94
C SER A 260 9.87 1.65 7.34
N TYR A 261 10.53 2.14 6.28
CA TYR A 261 11.74 1.49 5.80
C TYR A 261 12.89 1.53 6.84
N GLU A 262 12.89 2.51 7.74
CA GLU A 262 13.83 2.62 8.86
C GLU A 262 13.49 1.65 10.02
N SER A 263 12.19 1.33 10.21
CA SER A 263 11.71 0.35 11.18
C SER A 263 10.65 -0.57 10.55
N PRO A 264 11.06 -1.63 9.81
CA PRO A 264 10.19 -2.33 8.87
C PRO A 264 9.23 -3.34 9.52
N GLN A 265 8.41 -2.91 10.48
CA GLN A 265 7.48 -3.76 11.21
C GLN A 265 6.46 -4.48 10.29
N MET A 266 6.07 -3.85 9.18
CA MET A 266 5.22 -4.46 8.15
C MET A 266 5.79 -5.77 7.56
N THR A 267 7.11 -5.97 7.60
CA THR A 267 7.76 -7.21 7.11
C THR A 267 7.55 -8.39 8.05
N GLY A 268 7.29 -8.12 9.34
CA GLY A 268 7.14 -9.13 10.38
C GLY A 268 8.46 -9.68 10.96
N ARG A 269 9.62 -9.10 10.61
CA ARG A 269 10.94 -9.63 10.98
C ARG A 269 11.29 -9.55 12.48
N ASN A 270 10.55 -8.78 13.29
CA ASN A 270 10.80 -8.61 14.74
C ASN A 270 9.53 -8.69 15.60
N VAL A 271 8.57 -9.51 15.20
CA VAL A 271 7.28 -9.66 15.91
C VAL A 271 7.41 -10.68 17.05
N LYS A 272 6.83 -10.37 18.22
CA LYS A 272 6.77 -11.29 19.38
C LYS A 272 6.18 -12.65 18.97
N GLU A 273 6.68 -13.73 19.55
CA GLU A 273 6.26 -15.09 19.19
C GLU A 273 4.76 -15.34 19.43
N SER A 274 4.20 -14.74 20.50
CA SER A 274 2.75 -14.76 20.76
C SER A 274 1.93 -14.08 19.66
N THR A 275 2.44 -12.99 19.08
CA THR A 275 1.79 -12.27 17.98
C THR A 275 1.94 -13.00 16.65
N LYS A 276 3.04 -13.74 16.43
CA LYS A 276 3.16 -14.67 15.30
C LYS A 276 2.15 -15.82 15.41
N LYS A 277 1.99 -16.41 16.60
CA LYS A 277 1.01 -17.49 16.86
C LYS A 277 -0.45 -17.04 16.66
N ARG A 278 -0.77 -15.79 16.98
CA ARG A 278 -2.10 -15.20 16.73
C ARG A 278 -2.34 -14.78 15.28
N GLU A 279 -1.34 -14.88 14.41
CA GLU A 279 -1.43 -14.58 12.97
C GLU A 279 -1.99 -13.17 12.65
N ALA A 280 -1.85 -12.19 13.54
CA ALA A 280 -2.43 -10.87 13.35
C ALA A 280 -1.61 -9.77 14.04
N TYR A 281 -0.69 -9.15 13.29
CA TYR A 281 0.35 -8.29 13.87
C TYR A 281 -0.19 -7.03 14.54
N PHE A 282 -1.30 -6.50 14.03
CA PHE A 282 -1.88 -5.22 14.45
C PHE A 282 -3.28 -5.37 15.07
N LEU A 283 -3.70 -6.59 15.41
CA LEU A 283 -5.06 -6.84 15.91
C LEU A 283 -5.31 -6.20 17.28
N ASP A 284 -4.32 -6.24 18.18
CA ASP A 284 -4.43 -5.62 19.51
C ASP A 284 -4.65 -4.10 19.39
N PHE A 285 -3.96 -3.45 18.44
CA PHE A 285 -4.19 -2.04 18.15
C PHE A 285 -5.56 -1.80 17.54
N ALA A 286 -5.98 -2.62 16.57
CA ALA A 286 -7.29 -2.50 15.96
C ALA A 286 -8.44 -2.64 16.98
N GLN A 287 -8.27 -3.49 18.00
CA GLN A 287 -9.22 -3.60 19.11
C GLN A 287 -9.31 -2.31 19.94
N LYS A 288 -8.18 -1.67 20.25
CA LYS A 288 -8.17 -0.37 20.95
C LYS A 288 -8.82 0.71 20.09
N LEU A 289 -8.42 0.80 18.82
CA LEU A 289 -8.97 1.77 17.89
C LEU A 289 -10.48 1.59 17.71
N ARG A 290 -10.98 0.35 17.67
CA ARG A 290 -12.41 0.06 17.58
C ARG A 290 -13.22 0.62 18.76
N GLN A 291 -12.61 0.89 19.90
CA GLN A 291 -13.29 1.50 21.05
C GLN A 291 -13.60 2.99 20.81
N THR A 292 -12.92 3.64 19.86
CA THR A 292 -13.08 5.07 19.59
C THR A 292 -13.70 5.39 18.24
N VAL A 293 -13.58 4.49 17.24
CA VAL A 293 -14.12 4.72 15.89
C VAL A 293 -15.03 3.60 15.38
N ASN A 294 -16.01 3.98 14.58
CA ASN A 294 -16.94 3.05 13.90
C ASN A 294 -16.66 2.90 12.40
N ILE A 295 -15.61 3.56 11.90
CA ILE A 295 -15.16 3.42 10.52
C ILE A 295 -14.79 1.95 10.25
N PRO A 296 -15.16 1.37 9.09
CA PRO A 296 -14.73 0.04 8.73
C PRO A 296 -13.20 -0.09 8.81
N LEU A 297 -12.71 -1.16 9.44
CA LEU A 297 -11.28 -1.42 9.59
C LEU A 297 -10.83 -2.58 8.72
N LEU A 298 -9.66 -2.40 8.12
CA LEU A 298 -8.87 -3.42 7.46
C LEU A 298 -7.56 -3.62 8.24
N VAL A 299 -7.33 -4.84 8.73
CA VAL A 299 -6.05 -5.21 9.34
C VAL A 299 -5.20 -5.99 8.35
N THR A 300 -4.00 -5.48 8.06
CA THR A 300 -3.05 -6.14 7.15
C THR A 300 -1.81 -6.60 7.91
N GLY A 301 -1.56 -7.91 7.93
CA GLY A 301 -0.31 -8.48 8.44
C GLY A 301 -0.50 -9.73 9.28
N GLY A 302 0.24 -10.80 8.95
CA GLY A 302 0.30 -12.03 9.74
C GLY A 302 -0.66 -13.14 9.33
N PHE A 303 -1.83 -12.85 8.77
CA PHE A 303 -2.87 -13.86 8.51
C PHE A 303 -2.41 -14.97 7.55
N ARG A 304 -2.57 -16.24 7.95
CA ARG A 304 -2.21 -17.43 7.13
C ARG A 304 -3.30 -18.50 7.10
N SER A 305 -4.10 -18.63 8.14
CA SER A 305 -5.13 -19.66 8.27
C SER A 305 -6.55 -19.10 8.16
N LYS A 306 -7.47 -19.93 7.65
CA LYS A 306 -8.92 -19.62 7.63
C LYS A 306 -9.42 -19.30 9.02
N GLU A 307 -9.06 -20.14 9.99
CA GLU A 307 -9.41 -20.00 11.40
C GLU A 307 -8.92 -18.65 11.98
N GLY A 308 -7.64 -18.29 11.79
CA GLY A 308 -7.12 -17.02 12.28
C GLY A 308 -7.84 -15.80 11.68
N MET A 309 -8.22 -15.88 10.40
CA MET A 309 -9.00 -14.84 9.72
C MET A 309 -10.45 -14.77 10.24
N GLU A 310 -11.10 -15.91 10.46
CA GLU A 310 -12.46 -15.98 11.02
C GLU A 310 -12.50 -15.45 12.46
N ASN A 311 -11.54 -15.86 13.30
CA ASN A 311 -11.44 -15.40 14.68
C ASN A 311 -11.26 -13.87 14.75
N ALA A 312 -10.45 -13.28 13.86
CA ALA A 312 -10.28 -11.84 13.80
C ALA A 312 -11.59 -11.10 13.48
N LEU A 313 -12.38 -11.59 12.52
CA LEU A 313 -13.69 -11.01 12.18
C LEU A 313 -14.71 -11.21 13.31
N GLN A 314 -14.78 -12.41 13.89
CA GLN A 314 -15.72 -12.73 14.97
C GLN A 314 -15.45 -11.90 16.24
N SER A 315 -14.18 -11.59 16.52
CA SER A 315 -13.81 -10.69 17.62
C SER A 315 -14.24 -9.23 17.40
N LYS A 316 -14.73 -8.88 16.20
CA LYS A 316 -15.08 -7.51 15.75
C LYS A 316 -13.91 -6.52 15.77
N ALA A 317 -12.68 -7.01 15.93
CA ALA A 317 -11.48 -6.19 15.87
C ALA A 317 -11.23 -5.60 14.47
N THR A 318 -11.71 -6.26 13.41
CA THR A 318 -11.58 -5.83 12.02
C THR A 318 -12.82 -6.24 11.21
N ASP A 319 -13.14 -5.50 10.15
CA ASP A 319 -14.24 -5.82 9.22
C ASP A 319 -13.74 -6.56 7.98
N PHE A 320 -12.45 -6.40 7.67
CA PHE A 320 -11.78 -6.97 6.51
C PHE A 320 -10.43 -7.57 6.88
N ILE A 321 -9.98 -8.50 6.04
CA ILE A 321 -8.71 -9.19 6.17
C ILE A 321 -7.78 -8.79 5.04
N GLY A 322 -6.67 -8.15 5.40
CA GLY A 322 -5.67 -7.65 4.47
C GLY A 322 -4.54 -8.64 4.26
N LEU A 323 -4.34 -9.02 3.00
CA LEU A 323 -3.37 -10.04 2.61
C LEU A 323 -2.47 -9.51 1.48
N ALA A 324 -1.16 -9.51 1.70
CA ALA A 324 -0.17 -9.19 0.68
C ALA A 324 0.51 -10.48 0.17
N ARG A 325 1.53 -10.97 0.89
CA ARG A 325 2.31 -12.17 0.55
C ARG A 325 1.46 -13.39 0.17
N PRO A 326 0.36 -13.72 0.88
CA PRO A 326 -0.55 -14.79 0.46
C PRO A 326 -1.09 -14.65 -0.97
N PHE A 327 -1.48 -13.46 -1.41
CA PHE A 327 -1.95 -13.22 -2.78
C PHE A 327 -0.83 -13.26 -3.84
N ALA A 328 0.42 -13.03 -3.43
CA ALA A 328 1.58 -13.15 -4.32
C ALA A 328 1.93 -14.61 -4.65
N VAL A 329 1.60 -15.55 -3.76
CA VAL A 329 1.87 -16.99 -3.96
C VAL A 329 0.63 -17.83 -4.24
N SER A 330 -0.57 -17.33 -3.92
CA SER A 330 -1.83 -17.99 -4.22
C SER A 330 -2.86 -16.93 -4.63
N PRO A 331 -2.86 -16.51 -5.90
CA PRO A 331 -3.75 -15.43 -6.35
C PRO A 331 -5.24 -15.81 -6.26
N HIS A 332 -5.57 -17.11 -6.22
CA HIS A 332 -6.93 -17.63 -6.07
C HIS A 332 -7.29 -18.03 -4.64
N LEU A 333 -6.56 -17.52 -3.64
CA LEU A 333 -6.70 -17.87 -2.23
C LEU A 333 -8.17 -17.83 -1.73
N PRO A 334 -8.96 -16.75 -1.96
CA PRO A 334 -10.36 -16.72 -1.51
C PRO A 334 -11.19 -17.89 -2.05
N ASN A 335 -11.10 -18.19 -3.35
CA ASN A 335 -11.82 -19.32 -3.96
C ASN A 335 -11.37 -20.67 -3.40
N LEU A 336 -10.07 -20.84 -3.14
CA LEU A 336 -9.54 -22.09 -2.55
C LEU A 336 -10.04 -22.30 -1.11
N LEU A 337 -10.12 -21.24 -0.32
CA LEU A 337 -10.67 -21.27 1.05
C LEU A 337 -12.19 -21.50 1.05
N TYR A 338 -12.91 -20.92 0.08
CA TYR A 338 -14.35 -21.12 -0.08
C TYR A 338 -14.66 -22.59 -0.41
N GLN A 339 -13.87 -23.18 -1.30
CA GLN A 339 -13.99 -24.58 -1.72
C GLN A 339 -13.40 -25.57 -0.72
N ASN A 340 -12.88 -25.10 0.43
CA ASN A 340 -12.16 -25.90 1.42
C ASN A 340 -10.98 -26.73 0.85
N LYS A 341 -10.39 -26.30 -0.27
CA LYS A 341 -9.21 -26.95 -0.88
C LYS A 341 -7.94 -26.71 -0.08
N ILE A 342 -7.91 -25.62 0.67
CA ILE A 342 -6.86 -25.29 1.64
C ILE A 342 -7.52 -24.72 2.89
N GLN A 343 -6.85 -24.86 4.03
CA GLN A 343 -7.24 -24.22 5.30
C GLN A 343 -6.18 -23.23 5.80
N LYS A 344 -4.95 -23.37 5.30
CA LYS A 344 -3.80 -22.55 5.65
C LYS A 344 -2.92 -22.36 4.43
N ILE A 345 -2.26 -21.20 4.34
CA ILE A 345 -1.26 -20.92 3.33
C ILE A 345 0.12 -20.80 3.95
N ASP A 346 1.04 -21.61 3.44
CA ASP A 346 2.43 -21.59 3.90
C ASP A 346 3.21 -20.49 3.19
N ILE A 347 3.72 -19.56 3.98
CA ILE A 347 4.65 -18.52 3.53
C ILE A 347 6.00 -18.85 4.13
N ILE A 348 6.84 -19.49 3.31
CA ILE A 348 8.19 -19.89 3.70
C ILE A 348 9.08 -18.63 3.69
N PRO A 349 9.69 -18.24 4.83
CA PRO A 349 10.67 -17.16 4.86
C PRO A 349 11.78 -17.40 3.83
N LYS A 350 12.14 -16.36 3.08
CA LYS A 350 13.18 -16.45 2.06
C LYS A 350 14.50 -15.97 2.65
N GLN A 351 15.43 -16.91 2.86
CA GLN A 351 16.76 -16.68 3.39
C GLN A 351 17.79 -17.37 2.50
N THR A 352 18.96 -16.74 2.35
CA THR A 352 20.14 -17.23 1.64
C THR A 352 21.10 -17.99 2.55
N GLY A 353 20.96 -17.82 3.87
CA GLY A 353 21.88 -18.36 4.87
C GLY A 353 23.08 -17.45 5.13
N ILE A 354 23.18 -16.30 4.44
CA ILE A 354 24.26 -15.32 4.61
C ILE A 354 23.66 -14.08 5.27
N ARG A 355 23.98 -13.86 6.54
CA ARG A 355 23.43 -12.81 7.39
C ARG A 355 23.48 -11.41 6.75
N LEU A 356 24.62 -11.06 6.12
CA LEU A 356 24.83 -9.80 5.41
C LEU A 356 23.85 -9.56 4.24
N ILE A 357 23.32 -10.63 3.63
CA ILE A 357 22.39 -10.57 2.49
C ILE A 357 20.94 -10.71 2.98
N ASP A 358 20.73 -11.53 4.01
CA ASP A 358 19.41 -11.81 4.59
C ASP A 358 18.86 -10.64 5.40
N ASP A 359 19.74 -9.87 6.05
CA ASP A 359 19.38 -8.65 6.77
C ASP A 359 18.91 -7.53 5.81
N ILE A 360 19.19 -7.66 4.51
CA ILE A 360 18.69 -6.74 3.48
C ILE A 360 17.22 -7.09 3.16
N SER A 361 16.30 -6.22 3.56
CA SER A 361 14.84 -6.32 3.30
C SER A 361 14.47 -6.46 1.81
N LEU A 362 15.39 -6.14 0.91
CA LEU A 362 15.23 -6.24 -0.55
C LEU A 362 15.09 -7.67 -1.06
N LEU A 363 15.65 -8.67 -0.39
CA LEU A 363 15.71 -10.04 -0.92
C LEU A 363 14.32 -10.71 -1.00
N GLU A 364 13.56 -10.65 0.09
CA GLU A 364 12.20 -11.24 0.14
C GLU A 364 11.27 -10.49 -0.82
N THR A 365 11.39 -9.15 -0.85
CA THR A 365 10.66 -8.27 -1.78
C THR A 365 10.92 -8.62 -3.23
N THR A 366 12.19 -8.84 -3.59
CA THR A 366 12.61 -9.24 -4.93
C THR A 366 12.00 -10.57 -5.37
N TRP A 367 11.99 -11.56 -4.45
CA TRP A 367 11.41 -12.86 -4.75
C TRP A 367 9.90 -12.78 -5.01
N TYR A 368 9.16 -11.99 -4.22
CA TYR A 368 7.73 -11.77 -4.46
C TYR A 368 7.47 -11.00 -5.75
N ALA A 369 8.23 -9.95 -6.05
CA ALA A 369 8.13 -9.21 -7.32
C ALA A 369 8.27 -10.16 -8.52
N GLN A 370 9.16 -11.15 -8.43
CA GLN A 370 9.28 -12.18 -9.45
C GLN A 370 8.01 -13.05 -9.56
N GLN A 371 7.37 -13.41 -8.44
CA GLN A 371 6.09 -14.15 -8.49
C GLN A 371 4.99 -13.30 -9.13
N LEU A 372 4.92 -12.01 -8.83
CA LEU A 372 4.00 -11.07 -9.46
C LEU A 372 4.23 -11.01 -10.98
N GLU A 373 5.49 -10.92 -11.42
CA GLU A 373 5.82 -10.95 -12.84
C GLU A 373 5.40 -12.29 -13.50
N ARG A 374 5.55 -13.42 -12.81
CA ARG A 374 5.06 -14.71 -13.33
C ARG A 374 3.55 -14.71 -13.53
N ILE A 375 2.79 -14.27 -12.53
CA ILE A 375 1.33 -14.16 -12.60
C ILE A 375 0.91 -13.22 -13.74
N SER A 376 1.61 -12.08 -13.87
CA SER A 376 1.39 -11.09 -14.95
C SER A 376 1.57 -11.67 -16.36
N LEU A 377 2.38 -12.74 -16.49
CA LEU A 377 2.62 -13.47 -17.73
C LEU A 377 1.71 -14.71 -17.88
N GLY A 378 0.70 -14.88 -17.02
CA GLY A 378 -0.20 -16.03 -17.00
C GLY A 378 0.47 -17.33 -16.54
N LYS A 379 1.67 -17.27 -15.94
CA LYS A 379 2.41 -18.43 -15.45
C LYS A 379 1.99 -18.73 -14.00
N LYS A 380 1.98 -20.02 -13.64
CA LYS A 380 1.81 -20.45 -12.24
C LYS A 380 2.94 -19.88 -11.36
N VAL A 381 2.61 -19.53 -10.12
CA VAL A 381 3.59 -19.21 -9.07
C VAL A 381 4.56 -20.38 -8.86
N LYS A 382 5.78 -20.09 -8.42
CA LYS A 382 6.79 -21.10 -8.09
C LYS A 382 7.31 -20.87 -6.67
N PRO A 383 6.63 -21.37 -5.62
CA PRO A 383 7.03 -21.18 -4.23
C PRO A 383 8.47 -21.64 -3.89
N ASN A 384 8.97 -22.64 -4.64
CA ASN A 384 10.31 -23.21 -4.48
C ASN A 384 11.34 -22.60 -5.46
N TYR A 385 11.04 -21.45 -6.07
CA TYR A 385 11.99 -20.80 -6.97
C TYR A 385 13.26 -20.41 -6.19
N PRO A 386 14.48 -20.77 -6.66
CA PRO A 386 15.67 -20.53 -5.87
C PRO A 386 16.01 -19.04 -5.78
N ILE A 387 16.26 -18.59 -4.56
CA ILE A 387 16.42 -17.17 -4.20
C ILE A 387 17.58 -16.51 -4.95
N TRP A 388 18.70 -17.22 -5.13
CA TRP A 388 19.87 -16.70 -5.84
C TRP A 388 19.58 -16.31 -7.29
N PHE A 389 18.72 -17.06 -7.99
CA PHE A 389 18.31 -16.70 -9.34
C PHE A 389 17.41 -15.47 -9.36
N SER A 390 16.53 -15.31 -8.37
CA SER A 390 15.70 -14.10 -8.22
C SER A 390 16.57 -12.87 -7.99
N LEU A 391 17.60 -12.98 -7.14
CA LEU A 391 18.54 -11.90 -6.85
C LEU A 391 19.37 -11.51 -8.07
N LEU A 392 19.93 -12.48 -8.79
CA LEU A 392 20.69 -12.23 -10.01
C LEU A 392 19.84 -11.55 -11.09
N GLN A 393 18.60 -12.02 -11.29
CA GLN A 393 17.67 -11.40 -12.24
C GLN A 393 17.33 -9.96 -11.86
N ALA A 394 17.14 -9.68 -10.58
CA ALA A 394 16.82 -8.34 -10.12
C ALA A 394 17.98 -7.36 -10.30
N ILE A 395 19.22 -7.79 -10.02
CA ILE A 395 20.41 -6.96 -10.27
C ILE A 395 20.51 -6.61 -11.76
N LEU A 396 20.39 -7.61 -12.64
CA LEU A 396 20.45 -7.40 -14.09
C LEU A 396 19.32 -6.51 -14.61
N LYS A 397 18.09 -6.73 -14.12
CA LYS A 397 16.90 -5.97 -14.53
C LYS A 397 16.95 -4.54 -14.02
N ASN A 398 17.13 -4.32 -12.72
CA ASN A 398 17.12 -3.00 -12.11
C ASN A 398 18.29 -2.14 -12.63
N GLY A 399 19.48 -2.73 -12.79
CA GLY A 399 20.63 -2.02 -13.37
C GLY A 399 20.36 -1.51 -14.78
N LYS A 400 19.74 -2.35 -15.63
CA LYS A 400 19.33 -1.94 -16.98
C LYS A 400 18.23 -0.87 -16.96
N GLU A 401 17.27 -0.96 -16.06
CA GLU A 401 16.15 -0.03 -15.97
C GLU A 401 16.58 1.37 -15.49
N VAL A 402 17.42 1.44 -14.46
CA VAL A 402 18.00 2.71 -13.99
C VAL A 402 18.81 3.35 -15.12
N PHE A 403 19.61 2.56 -15.85
CA PHE A 403 20.38 3.05 -16.98
C PHE A 403 19.51 3.55 -18.14
N GLN A 404 18.39 2.87 -18.44
CA GLN A 404 17.43 3.32 -19.45
C GLN A 404 16.77 4.66 -19.07
N LEU A 405 16.41 4.83 -17.79
CA LEU A 405 15.84 6.09 -17.30
C LEU A 405 16.83 7.26 -17.41
N GLN A 406 18.10 7.02 -17.12
CA GLN A 406 19.14 8.04 -17.24
C GLN A 406 19.41 8.47 -18.70
N ARG A 407 19.17 7.60 -19.69
CA ARG A 407 19.31 7.91 -21.12
C ARG A 407 18.07 8.53 -21.77
N ALA A 408 16.91 8.42 -21.12
CA ALA A 408 15.65 8.97 -21.61
C ALA A 408 15.36 10.39 -21.07
N LYS A 409 16.17 10.86 -20.12
CA LYS A 409 16.30 12.27 -19.73
C LYS A 409 17.25 12.97 -20.69
#